data_AF-A0A953YQV8-F1
#
_entry.id   AF-A0A953YQV8-F1
#
_cell.length_a   1.000
_cell.length_b   1.000
_cell.length_c   1.000
_cell.angle_alpha   90.00
_cell.angle_beta   90.00
_cell.angle_gamma   90.00
#
_symmetry.space_group_name_H-M   'P 1'
#
loop_
_entity.id
_entity.type
_entity.pdbx_description
1 polymer ?
#
loop_
_entity_poly.entity_id
_entity_poly.type
_entity_poly.pdbx_seq_one_letter_code
_entity_poly.pdbx_strand_id
1 'polypeptide(L)'
;MLGERESGTERLGEAVAAFRAALEERTRERVPLDWATSQNNLGNALWALGERETGTERLEEAVAAYRAALEECTRERMPLHWATTQNNLGTALQTLGERESDTERLEQAAAAYRPALEERTRERVPLDW
;
A
#
# COMPACT_ATOMS: atom_id res chain seq x y z
N MET A 1 -4.70 -23.48 -13.38
CA MET A 1 -3.49 -22.67 -13.17
C MET A 1 -3.34 -21.48 -14.13
N LEU A 2 -3.34 -21.61 -15.47
CA LEU A 2 -3.30 -20.41 -16.34
C LEU A 2 -4.59 -19.56 -16.28
N GLY A 3 -5.76 -20.18 -16.40
CA GLY A 3 -7.04 -19.46 -16.35
C GLY A 3 -7.38 -18.80 -15.01
N GLU A 4 -6.89 -19.34 -13.88
CA GLU A 4 -7.07 -18.73 -12.55
C GLU A 4 -6.18 -17.49 -12.39
N ARG A 5 -4.98 -17.51 -12.99
CA ARG A 5 -4.07 -16.36 -12.99
C ARG A 5 -4.62 -15.23 -13.87
N GLU A 6 -5.12 -15.55 -15.06
CA GLU A 6 -5.74 -14.56 -15.95
C GLU A 6 -7.00 -13.96 -15.33
N SER A 7 -7.91 -14.78 -14.79
CA SER A 7 -9.10 -14.30 -14.07
C SER A 7 -8.74 -13.46 -12.84
N GLY A 8 -7.64 -13.80 -12.15
CA GLY A 8 -7.10 -13.01 -11.05
C GLY A 8 -6.62 -11.63 -11.50
N THR A 9 -5.91 -11.54 -12.62
CA THR A 9 -5.43 -10.27 -13.18
C THR A 9 -6.59 -9.38 -13.64
N GLU A 10 -7.61 -9.96 -14.29
CA GLU A 10 -8.81 -9.21 -14.72
C GLU A 10 -9.54 -8.60 -13.51
N ARG A 11 -9.81 -9.40 -12.47
CA ARG A 11 -10.44 -8.93 -11.24
C ARG A 11 -9.64 -7.85 -10.52
N LEU A 12 -8.31 -7.95 -10.55
CA LEU A 12 -7.45 -6.90 -9.99
C LEU A 12 -7.52 -5.61 -10.82
N GLY A 13 -7.61 -5.71 -12.14
CA GLY A 13 -7.84 -4.57 -13.02
C GLY A 13 -9.18 -3.86 -12.74
N GLU A 14 -10.25 -4.64 -12.56
CA GLU A 14 -11.56 -4.13 -12.15
C GLU A 14 -11.49 -3.43 -10.77
N ALA A 15 -10.77 -4.02 -9.81
CA ALA A 15 -10.58 -3.42 -8.49
C ALA A 15 -9.85 -2.07 -8.58
N VAL A 16 -8.79 -1.97 -9.39
CA VAL A 16 -8.08 -0.70 -9.65
C VAL A 16 -9.03 0.35 -10.23
N ALA A 17 -9.83 -0.03 -11.24
CA ALA A 17 -10.80 0.88 -11.85
C ALA A 17 -11.86 1.35 -10.83
N ALA A 18 -12.39 0.44 -10.03
CA ALA A 18 -13.39 0.75 -9.00
C ALA A 18 -12.83 1.68 -7.92
N PHE A 19 -11.61 1.46 -7.44
CA PHE A 19 -10.99 2.35 -6.44
C PHE A 19 -10.68 3.73 -7.01
N ARG A 20 -10.21 3.82 -8.27
CA ARG A 20 -10.01 5.12 -8.94
C ARG A 20 -11.33 5.89 -9.06
N ALA A 21 -12.41 5.24 -9.50
CA ALA A 21 -13.74 5.85 -9.57
C ALA A 21 -14.25 6.27 -8.18
N ALA A 22 -14.02 5.46 -7.14
CA ALA A 22 -14.37 5.84 -5.78
C ALA A 22 -13.61 7.08 -5.28
N LEU A 23 -12.34 7.26 -5.69
CA LEU A 23 -11.50 8.42 -5.34
C LEU A 23 -11.93 9.71 -6.03
N GLU A 24 -12.66 9.64 -7.15
CA GLU A 24 -13.28 10.82 -7.79
C GLU A 24 -14.38 11.42 -6.91
N GLU A 25 -15.15 10.58 -6.22
CA GLU A 25 -16.25 11.00 -5.34
C GLU A 25 -15.79 11.24 -3.90
N ARG A 26 -14.91 10.36 -3.40
CA ARG A 26 -14.35 10.40 -2.05
C ARG A 26 -13.08 11.21 -2.05
N THR A 27 -13.17 12.52 -2.17
CA THR A 27 -11.97 13.37 -2.17
C THR A 27 -11.37 13.49 -0.76
N ARG A 28 -10.08 13.82 -0.71
CA ARG A 28 -9.34 14.04 0.54
C ARG A 28 -10.01 15.08 1.44
N GLU A 29 -10.55 16.14 0.85
CA GLU A 29 -11.17 17.26 1.57
C GLU A 29 -12.53 16.89 2.16
N ARG A 30 -13.28 16.00 1.49
CA ARG A 30 -14.64 15.63 1.88
C ARG A 30 -14.65 14.54 2.94
N VAL A 31 -13.86 13.50 2.74
CA VAL A 31 -13.85 12.28 3.54
C VAL A 31 -12.41 11.75 3.70
N PRO A 32 -11.52 12.46 4.41
CA PRO A 32 -10.08 12.20 4.40
C PRO A 32 -9.69 10.76 4.78
N LEU A 33 -10.37 10.17 5.77
CA LEU A 33 -10.08 8.80 6.21
C LEU A 33 -10.56 7.74 5.22
N ASP A 34 -11.72 7.95 4.59
CA ASP A 34 -12.23 7.03 3.56
C ASP A 34 -11.44 7.15 2.26
N TRP A 35 -11.00 8.37 1.92
CA TRP A 35 -10.08 8.63 0.82
C TRP A 35 -8.77 7.87 1.04
N ALA A 36 -8.15 7.98 2.22
CA ALA A 36 -6.90 7.28 2.51
C ALA A 36 -7.05 5.76 2.56
N THR A 37 -8.16 5.25 3.09
CA THR A 37 -8.48 3.82 3.03
C THR A 37 -8.62 3.36 1.57
N SER A 38 -9.26 4.16 0.72
CA SER A 38 -9.42 3.87 -0.71
C SER A 38 -8.08 3.90 -1.44
N GLN A 39 -7.18 4.84 -1.09
CA GLN A 39 -5.81 4.88 -1.59
C GLN A 39 -5.00 3.64 -1.19
N ASN A 40 -5.07 3.21 0.07
CA ASN A 40 -4.38 1.99 0.51
C ASN A 40 -4.88 0.75 -0.25
N ASN A 41 -6.19 0.64 -0.48
CA ASN A 41 -6.76 -0.47 -1.24
C ASN A 41 -6.41 -0.42 -2.73
N LEU A 42 -6.35 0.77 -3.33
CA LEU A 42 -5.82 0.98 -4.66
C LEU A 42 -4.36 0.50 -4.74
N GLY A 43 -3.54 0.88 -3.77
CA GLY A 43 -2.15 0.42 -3.65
C GLY A 43 -2.03 -1.10 -3.60
N ASN A 44 -2.88 -1.79 -2.83
CA ASN A 44 -2.88 -3.25 -2.75
C ASN A 44 -3.18 -3.91 -4.11
N ALA A 45 -4.19 -3.40 -4.82
CA ALA A 45 -4.57 -3.93 -6.12
C ALA A 45 -3.48 -3.69 -7.18
N LEU A 46 -2.88 -2.49 -7.17
CA LEU A 46 -1.76 -2.13 -8.05
C LEU A 46 -0.51 -2.95 -7.78
N TRP A 47 -0.15 -3.14 -6.51
CA TRP A 47 1.00 -3.98 -6.13
C TRP A 47 0.80 -5.41 -6.62
N ALA A 48 -0.38 -5.99 -6.38
CA ALA A 48 -0.69 -7.34 -6.83
C ALA A 48 -0.58 -7.47 -8.37
N LEU A 49 -1.08 -6.51 -9.14
CA LEU A 49 -0.88 -6.51 -10.59
C LEU A 49 0.59 -6.37 -10.97
N GLY A 50 1.30 -5.41 -10.37
CA GLY A 50 2.72 -5.16 -10.61
C GLY A 50 3.57 -6.39 -10.34
N GLU A 51 3.31 -7.13 -9.27
CA GLU A 51 3.98 -8.39 -8.94
C GLU A 51 3.87 -9.43 -10.08
N ARG A 52 2.73 -9.45 -10.78
CA ARG A 52 2.48 -10.39 -11.88
C ARG A 52 3.09 -9.98 -13.21
N GLU A 53 3.56 -8.74 -13.31
CA GLU A 53 4.09 -8.11 -14.52
C GLU A 53 5.61 -8.00 -14.49
N THR A 54 6.22 -7.80 -15.66
CA THR A 54 7.66 -7.55 -15.78
C THR A 54 8.03 -6.08 -15.56
N GLY A 55 7.10 -5.16 -15.89
CA GLY A 55 7.28 -3.72 -15.73
C GLY A 55 7.18 -3.27 -14.28
N THR A 56 7.55 -2.02 -14.02
CA THR A 56 7.57 -1.42 -12.67
C THR A 56 6.49 -0.37 -12.48
N GLU A 57 5.79 0.04 -13.53
CA GLU A 57 4.85 1.16 -13.53
C GLU A 57 3.76 0.99 -12.46
N ARG A 58 3.15 -0.21 -12.38
CA ARG A 58 2.12 -0.48 -11.38
C ARG A 58 2.66 -0.53 -9.94
N LEU A 59 3.92 -0.93 -9.76
CA LEU A 59 4.55 -0.89 -8.44
C LEU A 59 4.83 0.55 -8.01
N GLU A 60 5.25 1.41 -8.93
CA GLU A 60 5.43 2.84 -8.68
C GLU A 60 4.11 3.53 -8.33
N GLU A 61 3.03 3.20 -9.05
CA GLU A 61 1.69 3.67 -8.71
C GLU A 61 1.23 3.17 -7.33
N ALA A 62 1.53 1.92 -6.96
CA ALA A 62 1.22 1.39 -5.64
C ALA A 62 1.93 2.18 -4.54
N VAL A 63 3.23 2.45 -4.72
CA VAL A 63 4.03 3.28 -3.79
C VAL A 63 3.41 4.67 -3.64
N ALA A 64 3.00 5.30 -4.74
CA ALA A 64 2.34 6.61 -4.69
C ALA A 64 1.01 6.56 -3.92
N ALA A 65 0.19 5.53 -4.15
CA ALA A 65 -1.09 5.37 -3.45
C ALA A 65 -0.91 5.13 -1.94
N TYR A 66 0.05 4.30 -1.52
CA TYR A 66 0.34 4.11 -0.09
C TYR A 66 0.86 5.39 0.57
N ARG A 67 1.76 6.14 -0.10
CA ARG A 67 2.24 7.43 0.40
C ARG A 67 1.09 8.42 0.58
N ALA A 68 0.17 8.50 -0.39
CA ALA A 68 -1.02 9.33 -0.29
C ALA A 68 -1.91 8.92 0.90
N ALA A 69 -2.13 7.62 1.11
CA ALA A 69 -2.89 7.14 2.26
C ALA A 69 -2.25 7.55 3.60
N LEU A 70 -0.93 7.50 3.70
CA LEU A 70 -0.18 7.88 4.91
C LEU A 70 -0.24 9.38 5.25
N GLU A 71 -0.71 10.23 4.32
CA GLU A 71 -0.93 11.66 4.61
C GLU A 71 -2.09 11.89 5.58
N GLU A 72 -3.10 11.00 5.59
CA GLU A 72 -4.26 11.09 6.49
C GLU A 72 -4.31 9.98 7.52
N CYS A 73 -3.88 8.76 7.15
CA CYS A 73 -3.72 7.65 8.07
C CYS A 73 -2.43 7.84 8.87
N THR A 74 -2.51 8.53 10.00
CA THR A 74 -1.37 8.71 10.92
C THR A 74 -1.40 7.69 12.05
N ARG A 75 -0.26 7.51 12.73
CA ARG A 75 -0.12 6.64 13.91
C ARG A 75 -1.12 7.01 15.01
N GLU A 76 -1.40 8.29 15.19
CA GLU A 76 -2.29 8.81 16.24
C GLU A 76 -3.77 8.59 15.92
N ARG A 77 -4.15 8.73 14.65
CA ARG A 77 -5.54 8.63 14.21
C ARG A 77 -5.97 7.19 13.97
N MET A 78 -5.10 6.39 13.36
CA MET A 78 -5.40 5.04 12.90
C MET A 78 -4.16 4.14 13.04
N PRO A 79 -3.68 3.84 14.27
CA PRO A 79 -2.39 3.19 14.49
C PRO A 79 -2.23 1.87 13.72
N LEU A 80 -3.26 1.02 13.74
CA LEU A 80 -3.24 -0.26 13.04
C LEU A 80 -3.24 -0.08 11.51
N HIS A 81 -4.08 0.83 10.99
CA HIS A 81 -4.13 1.06 9.55
C HIS A 81 -2.83 1.69 9.05
N TRP A 82 -2.28 2.68 9.76
CA TRP A 82 -0.98 3.27 9.47
C TRP A 82 0.13 2.21 9.45
N ALA A 83 0.20 1.33 10.45
CA ALA A 83 1.17 0.24 10.49
C ALA A 83 1.01 -0.72 9.30
N THR A 84 -0.22 -1.08 8.93
CA THR A 84 -0.48 -1.89 7.73
C THR A 84 -0.06 -1.18 6.45
N THR A 85 -0.41 0.09 6.27
CA THR A 85 -0.04 0.88 5.07
C THR A 85 1.48 1.04 4.96
N GLN A 86 2.19 1.25 6.07
CA GLN A 86 3.65 1.28 6.11
C GLN A 86 4.27 -0.07 5.70
N ASN A 87 3.71 -1.18 6.16
CA ASN A 87 4.15 -2.51 5.75
C ASN A 87 3.97 -2.72 4.24
N ASN A 88 2.79 -2.37 3.71
CA ASN A 88 2.48 -2.49 2.29
C ASN A 88 3.40 -1.61 1.43
N LEU A 89 3.69 -0.39 1.87
CA LEU A 89 4.67 0.50 1.24
C LEU A 89 6.06 -0.15 1.20
N GLY A 90 6.50 -0.74 2.32
CA GLY A 90 7.75 -1.48 2.39
C GLY A 90 7.81 -2.63 1.38
N THR A 91 6.74 -3.41 1.25
CA THR A 91 6.67 -4.51 0.28
C THR A 91 6.74 -4.02 -1.16
N ALA A 92 6.01 -2.95 -1.51
CA ALA A 92 6.07 -2.41 -2.86
C ALA A 92 7.46 -1.85 -3.20
N LEU A 93 8.08 -1.09 -2.29
CA LEU A 93 9.43 -0.56 -2.46
C LEU A 93 10.48 -1.67 -2.57
N GLN A 94 10.31 -2.75 -1.81
CA GLN A 94 11.20 -3.91 -1.88
C GLN A 94 11.12 -4.57 -3.26
N THR A 95 9.92 -4.93 -3.73
CA THR A 95 9.73 -5.56 -5.04
C THR A 95 10.31 -4.70 -6.16
N LEU A 96 10.13 -3.38 -6.04
CA LEU A 96 10.61 -2.40 -7.00
C LEU A 96 12.15 -2.29 -7.00
N GLY A 97 12.75 -2.15 -5.82
CA GLY A 97 14.21 -2.12 -5.67
C GLY A 97 14.89 -3.40 -6.13
N GLU A 98 14.28 -4.57 -5.89
CA GLU A 98 14.77 -5.85 -6.40
C GLU A 98 14.75 -5.92 -7.93
N ARG A 99 13.70 -5.40 -8.58
CA ARG A 99 13.57 -5.40 -10.06
C ARG A 99 14.56 -4.47 -10.74
N GLU A 100 14.82 -3.32 -10.13
CA GLU A 100 15.68 -2.29 -10.70
C GLU A 100 17.12 -2.36 -10.21
N SER A 101 17.41 -3.27 -9.27
CA SER A 101 18.69 -3.29 -8.53
C SER A 101 18.99 -1.94 -7.86
N ASP A 102 17.95 -1.27 -7.37
CA ASP A 102 18.02 0.05 -6.73
C ASP A 102 18.10 -0.09 -5.21
N THR A 103 19.31 0.11 -4.68
CA THR A 103 19.59 0.07 -3.24
C THR A 103 18.88 1.16 -2.45
N GLU A 104 18.60 2.33 -3.04
CA GLU A 104 17.88 3.40 -2.33
C GLU A 104 16.43 2.97 -2.06
N ARG A 105 15.77 2.36 -3.06
CA ARG A 105 14.41 1.80 -2.89
C ARG A 105 14.38 0.70 -1.82
N LEU A 106 15.42 -0.13 -1.72
CA LEU A 106 15.54 -1.14 -0.66
C LEU A 106 15.74 -0.52 0.74
N GLU A 107 16.52 0.55 0.85
CA GLU A 107 16.68 1.30 2.11
C GLU A 107 15.36 1.96 2.55
N GLN A 108 14.62 2.54 1.60
CA GLN A 108 13.29 3.09 1.86
C GLN A 108 12.32 1.99 2.31
N ALA A 109 12.38 0.78 1.73
CA ALA A 109 11.58 -0.36 2.17
C ALA A 109 11.88 -0.75 3.62
N ALA A 110 13.16 -0.85 3.99
CA ALA A 110 13.58 -1.15 5.35
C ALA A 110 13.10 -0.09 6.36
N ALA A 111 13.13 1.19 5.96
CA ALA A 111 12.59 2.28 6.77
C ALA A 111 11.06 2.18 6.94
N ALA A 112 10.32 1.81 5.89
CA ALA A 112 8.86 1.65 5.93
C ALA A 112 8.41 0.45 6.77
N TYR A 113 9.21 -0.62 6.91
CA TYR A 113 8.85 -1.76 7.75
C TYR A 113 8.99 -1.51 9.26
N ARG A 114 9.93 -0.65 9.67
CA ARG A 114 10.27 -0.41 11.09
C ARG A 114 9.06 0.01 11.94
N PRO A 115 8.22 0.97 11.52
CA PRO A 115 7.11 1.43 12.34
C PRO A 115 5.99 0.38 12.50
N ALA A 116 5.80 -0.48 11.51
CA ALA A 116 4.83 -1.58 11.59
C ALA A 116 5.22 -2.61 12.66
N LEU A 117 6.52 -2.86 12.83
CA LEU A 117 7.04 -3.77 13.86
C LEU A 117 6.89 -3.19 15.27
N GLU A 118 7.10 -1.88 15.42
CA GLU A 118 6.91 -1.18 16.70
C GLU A 118 5.46 -1.24 17.16
N GLU A 119 4.50 -0.97 16.27
CA GLU A 119 3.07 -1.00 16.63
C GLU A 119 2.55 -2.41 16.92
N ARG A 120 2.94 -3.44 16.15
CA ARG A 120 2.60 -4.84 16.49
C ARG A 120 3.16 -5.27 17.85
N THR A 121 4.29 -4.70 18.25
CA THR A 121 4.89 -4.99 19.57
C THR A 121 4.10 -4.28 20.67
N ARG A 122 3.69 -3.02 20.46
CA ARG A 122 2.84 -2.25 21.38
C ARG A 122 1.46 -2.89 21.57
N GLU A 123 0.85 -3.41 20.52
CA GLU A 123 -0.44 -4.13 20.62
C GLU A 123 -0.30 -5.41 21.45
N ARG A 124 0.79 -6.16 21.25
CA ARG A 124 1.06 -7.42 21.96
C ARG A 124 1.51 -7.23 23.41
N VAL A 125 2.13 -6.09 23.70
CA VAL A 125 2.58 -5.70 25.03
C VAL A 125 2.15 -4.25 25.27
N PRO A 126 0.88 -4.00 25.64
CA PRO A 126 0.45 -2.67 26.03
C PRO A 126 1.24 -2.27 27.28
N LEU A 127 2.24 -1.40 27.13
CA LEU A 127 2.90 -0.81 28.28
C LEU A 127 1.96 0.28 28.82
N ASP A 128 1.39 0.02 30.00
CA ASP A 128 0.68 1.02 30.80
C ASP A 128 1.67 2.14 31.17
N TRP A 129 1.44 3.36 30.66
CA TRP A 129 2.08 4.60 31.09
C TRP A 129 1.02 5.63 31.45
#